data_AF-D6X715-F1
#
_entry.id   AF-D6X715-F1
#
_cell.length_a   1.000
_cell.length_b   1.000
_cell.length_c   1.000
_cell.angle_alpha   90.00
_cell.angle_beta   90.00
_cell.angle_gamma   90.00
#
_symmetry.space_group_name_H-M   'P 1'
#
loop_
_entity.id
_entity.type
_entity.pdbx_description
1 polymer ?
#
loop_
_entity_poly.entity_id
_entity_poly.type
_entity_poly.pdbx_seq_one_letter_code
_entity_poly.pdbx_strand_id
1 'polypeptide(L)' 'MSATLRGLTAGQRLRHGHLWAAAALTVPGDLAAPPAAGHADQLAALDDEAWGRLHLGPGWTGEDQEVRTP' A
#
# COMPACT_ATOMS: atom_id res chain seq x y z
N MET A 1 -3.44 9.62 4.78
CA MET A 1 -4.40 9.22 5.83
C MET A 1 -5.83 9.20 5.29
N SER A 2 -6.23 8.13 4.59
CA SER A 2 -7.58 7.96 4.02
C SER A 2 -8.34 6.76 4.59
N ALA A 3 -7.65 5.81 5.24
CA ALA A 3 -8.23 4.54 5.68
C ALA A 3 -9.25 4.67 6.84
N THR A 4 -9.07 5.64 7.75
CA THR A 4 -10.07 5.96 8.79
C THR A 4 -11.36 6.54 8.21
N LEU A 5 -11.27 7.24 7.08
CA LEU A 5 -12.42 7.85 6.39
C LEU A 5 -13.17 6.87 5.47
N ARG A 6 -12.63 5.65 5.25
CA ARG A 6 -13.18 4.62 4.35
C ARG A 6 -13.89 3.46 5.07
N GLY A 7 -14.17 3.58 6.36
CA GLY A 7 -14.89 2.55 7.13
C GLY A 7 -14.14 1.21 7.31
N LEU A 8 -12.84 1.17 7.03
CA LEU A 8 -12.02 -0.03 7.11
C LEU A 8 -11.86 -0.54 8.55
N THR A 9 -11.69 -1.85 8.71
CA THR A 9 -11.45 -2.48 10.02
C THR A 9 -10.14 -1.94 10.63
N ALA A 10 -9.99 -2.07 11.96
CA ALA A 10 -8.76 -1.68 12.63
C ALA A 10 -7.52 -2.40 12.03
N GLY A 11 -7.65 -3.69 11.69
CA GLY A 11 -6.58 -4.46 11.04
C GLY A 11 -6.20 -3.91 9.67
N GLN A 12 -7.18 -3.60 8.82
CA GLN A 12 -6.91 -3.02 7.49
C GLN A 12 -6.23 -1.64 7.57
N ARG A 13 -6.57 -0.84 8.60
CA ARG A 13 -5.91 0.45 8.85
C ARG A 13 -4.44 0.29 9.25
N LEU A 14 -4.13 -0.68 10.11
CA LEU A 14 -2.75 -1.00 10.49
C LEU A 14 -1.96 -1.52 9.29
N ARG A 15 -2.54 -2.43 8.51
CA ARG A 15 -1.91 -2.94 7.28
C ARG A 15 -1.60 -1.84 6.28
N HIS A 16 -2.50 -0.88 6.09
CA HIS A 16 -2.20 0.31 5.31
C HIS A 16 -0.98 1.06 5.86
N GLY A 17 -0.90 1.28 7.16
CA GLY A 17 0.29 1.89 7.78
C GLY A 17 1.59 1.13 7.46
N HIS A 18 1.57 -0.20 7.56
CA HIS A 18 2.70 -1.04 7.19
C HIS A 18 3.09 -0.91 5.71
N LEU A 19 2.11 -0.85 4.81
CA LEU A 19 2.35 -0.65 3.37
C LEU A 19 3.02 0.71 3.10
N TRP A 20 2.57 1.79 3.75
CA TRP A 20 3.23 3.10 3.64
C TRP A 20 4.68 3.08 4.17
N ALA A 21 4.92 2.40 5.28
CA ALA A 21 6.28 2.23 5.81
C ALA A 21 7.16 1.42 4.85
N ALA A 22 6.64 0.32 4.29
CA ALA A 22 7.37 -0.48 3.30
C ALA A 22 7.72 0.33 2.05
N ALA A 23 6.81 1.17 1.56
CA ALA A 23 7.08 2.06 0.42
C ALA A 23 8.31 2.93 0.69
N ALA A 24 8.33 3.62 1.84
CA ALA A 24 9.45 4.47 2.25
C ALA A 24 10.77 3.70 2.41
N LEU A 25 10.73 2.48 2.95
CA LEU A 25 11.93 1.66 3.15
C LEU A 25 12.47 0.99 1.88
N THR A 26 11.72 1.01 0.79
CA THR A 26 12.12 0.39 -0.50
C THR A 26 12.64 1.38 -1.53
N VAL A 27 12.77 2.66 -1.17
CA VAL A 27 13.35 3.72 -2.01
C VAL A 27 14.56 4.37 -1.33
N PRO A 28 15.52 4.91 -2.10
CA PRO A 28 16.72 5.55 -1.52
C PRO A 28 16.47 6.95 -0.92
N GLY A 29 15.24 7.47 -0.95
CA GLY A 29 14.89 8.82 -0.45
C GLY A 29 13.86 8.80 0.67
N ASP A 30 13.71 9.92 1.38
CA ASP A 30 12.82 10.00 2.55
C ASP A 30 11.33 9.93 2.21
N LEU A 31 10.98 10.21 0.95
CA LEU A 31 9.61 10.14 0.44
C LEU A 31 9.54 9.13 -0.69
N ALA A 32 8.62 8.17 -0.55
CA ALA A 32 8.24 7.26 -1.61
C ALA A 32 6.98 7.76 -2.32
N ALA A 33 6.85 7.39 -3.60
CA ALA A 33 5.58 7.51 -4.28
C ALA A 33 4.51 6.73 -3.49
N PRO A 34 3.30 7.29 -3.32
CA PRO A 34 2.23 6.58 -2.65
C PRO A 34 1.85 5.34 -3.47
N PRO A 35 1.63 4.17 -2.84
CA PRO A 35 1.13 3.02 -3.57
C PRO A 35 -0.24 3.34 -4.16
N ALA A 36 -0.50 2.86 -5.38
CA ALA A 36 -1.80 3.01 -6.02
C ALA A 36 -2.91 2.51 -5.08
N ALA A 37 -3.96 3.32 -4.87
CA ALA A 37 -4.94 3.07 -3.81
C ALA A 37 -5.59 1.68 -3.92
N GLY A 38 -5.98 1.25 -5.13
CA GLY A 38 -6.56 -0.07 -5.36
C GLY A 38 -5.57 -1.21 -5.10
N HIS A 39 -4.29 -1.00 -5.38
CA HIS A 39 -3.24 -1.98 -5.09
C HIS A 39 -3.00 -2.12 -3.59
N ALA A 40 -2.92 -0.99 -2.87
CA ALA A 40 -2.78 -1.00 -1.42
C ALA A 40 -3.99 -1.64 -0.72
N ASP A 41 -5.20 -1.41 -1.24
CA ASP A 41 -6.42 -2.01 -0.73
C ASP A 41 -6.42 -3.54 -0.90
N GLN A 42 -6.00 -4.04 -2.06
CA GLN A 42 -5.88 -5.48 -2.31
C GLN A 42 -4.88 -6.13 -1.36
N LEU A 43 -3.71 -5.53 -1.16
CA LEU A 43 -2.69 -6.05 -0.25
C LEU A 43 -3.15 -6.02 1.22
N ALA A 44 -3.84 -4.95 1.64
CA ALA A 44 -4.36 -4.86 3.00
C ALA A 44 -5.51 -5.85 3.29
N ALA A 45 -6.18 -6.34 2.24
CA ALA A 45 -7.26 -7.32 2.31
C ALA A 45 -6.78 -8.78 2.30
N LEU A 46 -5.48 -9.04 2.14
CA LEU A 46 -4.92 -10.39 2.26
C LEU A 46 -5.31 -11.03 3.59
N ASP A 47 -5.47 -12.35 3.62
CA ASP A 47 -5.59 -13.07 4.88
C ASP A 47 -4.30 -13.00 5.70
N ASP A 48 -4.35 -13.42 6.96
CA ASP A 48 -3.22 -13.32 7.89
C ASP A 48 -2.00 -14.13 7.43
N GLU A 49 -2.24 -15.25 6.75
CA GLU A 49 -1.19 -16.16 6.30
C GLU A 49 -0.44 -15.60 5.09
N ALA A 50 -1.18 -15.12 4.08
CA ALA A 50 -0.64 -14.44 2.91
C ALA A 50 0.03 -13.12 3.29
N TRP A 51 -0.56 -12.37 4.23
CA TRP A 51 0.04 -11.18 4.80
C TRP A 51 1.38 -11.48 5.49
N GLY A 52 1.46 -12.57 6.27
CA GLY A 52 2.69 -12.98 6.98
C GLY A 52 3.85 -13.38 6.06
N ARG A 53 3.57 -13.73 4.80
CA ARG A 53 4.58 -14.05 3.79
C ARG A 53 4.88 -12.92 2.81
N LEU A 54 4.18 -11.80 2.93
CA LEU A 54 4.32 -10.69 1.99
C LEU A 54 5.71 -10.07 2.10
N HIS A 55 6.45 -10.06 0.98
CA HIS A 55 7.72 -9.37 0.86
C HIS A 55 7.63 -8.34 -0.26
N LEU A 56 7.95 -7.08 0.06
CA LEU A 56 7.85 -5.95 -0.86
C LEU A 56 9.26 -5.41 -1.11
N GLY A 57 9.68 -5.40 -2.37
CA GLY A 57 10.97 -4.86 -2.81
C GLY A 57 10.80 -3.60 -3.65
N PRO A 58 11.89 -2.93 -4.06
CA PRO A 58 11.84 -1.70 -4.85
C PRO A 58 10.90 -1.81 -6.06
N GLY A 59 10.05 -0.78 -6.27
CA GLY A 59 9.11 -0.69 -7.40
C GLY A 59 7.72 -1.31 -7.18
N TRP A 60 7.44 -1.89 -6.01
CA TRP A 60 6.16 -2.56 -5.73
C TRP A 60 4.94 -1.62 -5.65
N THR A 61 5.14 -0.31 -5.48
CA THR A 61 4.06 0.65 -5.23
C THR A 61 3.09 0.83 -6.41
N GLY A 62 3.42 0.25 -7.57
CA GLY A 62 2.69 0.41 -8.82
C GLY A 62 3.05 1.77 -9.43
N GLU A 63 3.77 1.75 -10.55
CA GLU A 63 3.96 2.97 -11.33
C GLU A 63 2.59 3.49 -11.77
N ASP A 64 2.41 4.82 -11.73
CA ASP A 64 1.17 5.52 -12.07
C ASP A 64 0.58 4.96 -13.37
N GLN A 65 -0.52 4.22 -13.27
CA GLN A 65 -1.45 4.11 -14.39
C GLN A 65 -2.15 5.48 -14.48
N GLU A 66 -1.48 6.44 -15.11
CA GLU A 66 -2.08 7.67 -15.59
C GLU A 66 -3.29 7.29 -16.44
N VAL A 67 -4.49 7.30 -15.85
CA VAL A 67 -5.73 7.30 -16.63
C VAL A 67 -5.82 8.68 -17.26
N ARG A 68 -5.17 8.85 -18.41
CA ARG A 68 -5.51 9.91 -19.36
C ARG A 68 -6.89 9.58 -19.92
N THR A 69 -7.90 10.21 -19.35
CA THR A 69 -9.24 10.28 -19.95
C THR A 69 -9.13 11.03 -21.29
N PRO A 70 -9.73 10.52 -22.40
CA PRO A 70 -9.72 11.19 -23.70
C PRO A 70 -10.51 12.51 -23.71
#